data_AF-G2XCK7-F1
#
_entry.id   AF-G2XCK7-F1
#
_cell.length_a   1.000
_cell.length_b   1.000
_cell.length_c   1.000
_cell.angle_alpha   90.00
_cell.angle_beta   90.00
_cell.angle_gamma   90.00
#
_symmetry.space_group_name_H-M   'P 1'
#
loop_
_entity.id
_entity.type
_entity.pdbx_description
1 polymer ?
#
loop_
_entity_poly.entity_id
_entity_poly.type
_entity_poly.pdbx_seq_one_letter_code
_entity_poly.pdbx_strand_id
1 'polypeptide(L)'
;MAAPSSLPALLESLTQSLVSALDTAPKVAGIEQSDNGISLLDVKNELLLSYLQNLVFLILLKLRNAKNPAKDDDDSADKATEPIVRKLVELRLFLEKGVRPLEEKLRYQIDKILRAADDAERAAITSKASSKTKKTDDSDESGSQSDEDEDDEDDESDEEDKADIDAAQFQARPGAFVKPASASTAVAAAQKDGIYRPPRVAPTVMPSERKEKTTKRPQKSATMDEYIETELSMAPLAEPSIGTNVVAGGRKVKTAADRKVEDERREYEESNFVRLPTQSKKQKAKEAAAAGRSGRMQFGGEEWRDLGDGVDRINRLTAKKEGAKGAKALLDKSRKRTHDTTDGPRGSGAGPEMGERFQKRLKVLEAGRRDRGGRR
;
A
#
# COMPACT_ATOMS: atom_id res chain seq x y z
N MET A 1 -48.98 19.32 -6.84
CA MET A 1 -49.18 20.38 -7.85
C MET A 1 -48.82 19.79 -9.21
N ALA A 2 -49.68 19.95 -10.22
CA ALA A 2 -49.43 19.39 -11.55
C ALA A 2 -48.22 20.07 -12.19
N ALA A 3 -47.28 19.28 -12.73
CA ALA A 3 -46.13 19.80 -13.44
C ALA A 3 -46.60 20.57 -14.70
N PRO A 4 -46.16 21.82 -14.92
CA PRO A 4 -46.53 22.55 -16.12
C PRO A 4 -45.97 21.80 -17.36
N SER A 5 -46.85 21.43 -18.30
CA SER A 5 -46.49 20.60 -19.46
C SER A 5 -46.05 21.41 -20.68
N SER A 6 -46.11 22.74 -20.63
CA SER A 6 -45.67 23.61 -21.72
C SER A 6 -44.19 24.00 -21.56
N LEU A 7 -43.43 23.88 -22.65
CA LEU A 7 -42.01 24.24 -22.72
C LEU A 7 -41.67 25.63 -22.13
N PRO A 8 -42.42 26.73 -22.40
CA PRO A 8 -42.10 28.02 -21.80
C PRO A 8 -42.25 28.04 -20.27
N ALA A 9 -43.28 27.38 -19.73
CA ALA A 9 -43.49 27.30 -18.29
C ALA A 9 -42.42 26.44 -17.58
N LEU A 10 -41.90 25.40 -18.26
CA LEU A 10 -40.77 24.63 -17.77
C LEU A 10 -39.48 25.48 -17.73
N LEU A 11 -39.23 26.30 -18.74
CA LEU A 11 -38.07 27.20 -18.75
C LEU A 11 -38.18 28.26 -17.65
N GLU A 12 -39.37 28.84 -17.43
CA GLU A 12 -39.59 29.78 -16.34
C GLU A 12 -39.37 29.12 -14.96
N SER A 13 -39.88 27.91 -14.74
CA SER A 13 -39.63 27.16 -13.50
C SER A 13 -38.15 26.84 -13.29
N LEU A 14 -37.42 26.54 -14.38
CA LEU A 14 -35.98 26.27 -14.33
C LEU A 14 -35.22 27.56 -14.00
N THR A 15 -35.60 28.69 -14.59
CA THR A 15 -34.98 29.98 -14.26
C THR A 15 -35.24 30.39 -12.82
N GLN A 16 -36.45 30.17 -12.30
CA GLN A 16 -36.77 30.46 -10.90
C GLN A 16 -36.01 29.55 -9.92
N SER A 17 -35.86 28.26 -10.25
CA SER A 17 -35.09 27.33 -9.43
C SER A 17 -33.59 27.66 -9.45
N LEU A 18 -33.04 28.04 -10.60
CA LEU A 18 -31.65 28.49 -10.71
C LEU A 18 -31.39 29.79 -9.94
N VAL A 19 -32.28 30.77 -10.02
CA VAL A 19 -32.15 32.03 -9.26
C VAL A 19 -32.22 31.76 -7.76
N SER A 20 -33.17 30.92 -7.33
CA SER A 20 -33.29 30.54 -5.91
C SER A 20 -32.05 29.79 -5.42
N ALA A 21 -31.48 28.90 -6.24
CA ALA A 21 -30.25 28.19 -5.91
C ALA A 21 -29.04 29.13 -5.83
N LEU A 22 -28.94 30.12 -6.72
CA LEU A 22 -27.86 31.11 -6.74
C LEU A 22 -27.92 32.02 -5.50
N ASP A 23 -29.12 32.40 -5.06
CA ASP A 23 -29.31 33.21 -3.85
C ASP A 23 -28.94 32.44 -2.58
N THR A 24 -29.14 31.12 -2.55
CA THR A 24 -28.74 30.25 -1.43
C THR A 24 -27.27 29.81 -1.48
N ALA A 25 -26.62 29.92 -2.63
CA ALA A 25 -25.24 29.50 -2.77
C ALA A 25 -24.34 30.47 -2.00
N PRO A 26 -23.44 29.99 -1.13
CA PRO A 26 -22.47 30.85 -0.49
C PRO A 26 -21.65 31.53 -1.58
N LYS A 27 -21.57 32.87 -1.54
CA LYS A 27 -20.70 33.63 -2.43
C LYS A 27 -19.27 33.18 -2.11
N VAL A 28 -18.67 32.41 -3.01
CA VAL A 28 -17.34 31.82 -2.86
C VAL A 28 -16.31 32.95 -2.78
N ALA A 29 -16.10 33.47 -1.56
CA ALA A 29 -15.09 34.46 -1.25
C ALA A 29 -13.77 33.73 -1.03
N GLY A 30 -13.20 33.21 -2.11
CA GLY A 30 -11.93 32.50 -2.09
C GLY A 30 -12.02 31.02 -1.68
N ILE A 31 -10.97 30.28 -2.01
CA ILE A 31 -10.77 28.88 -1.64
C ILE A 31 -10.45 28.87 -0.13
N GLU A 32 -11.48 28.99 0.70
CA GLU A 32 -11.36 28.72 2.14
C GLU A 32 -11.02 27.23 2.31
N GLN A 33 -10.03 26.96 3.16
CA GLN A 33 -9.69 25.57 3.50
C GLN A 33 -10.84 25.01 4.32
N SER A 34 -11.43 23.91 3.87
CA SER A 34 -12.53 23.27 4.59
C SER A 34 -12.07 22.94 6.03
N ASP A 35 -12.82 23.42 7.02
CA ASP A 35 -12.55 23.14 8.45
C ASP A 35 -12.59 21.64 8.78
N ASN A 36 -13.24 20.85 7.91
CA ASN A 36 -13.37 19.41 8.02
C ASN A 36 -12.44 18.72 7.02
N GLY A 37 -11.72 17.70 7.51
CA GLY A 37 -10.65 17.01 6.79
C GLY A 37 -11.01 16.39 5.44
N ILE A 38 -9.94 16.09 4.70
CA ILE A 38 -9.85 15.62 3.30
C ILE A 38 -10.53 16.55 2.30
N SER A 39 -9.86 17.67 2.03
CA SER A 39 -10.14 18.60 0.93
C SER A 39 -10.42 17.92 -0.43
N LEU A 40 -9.86 16.73 -0.69
CA LEU A 40 -10.10 16.01 -1.94
C LEU A 40 -11.58 15.62 -2.16
N LEU A 41 -12.30 15.21 -1.11
CA LEU A 41 -13.70 14.83 -1.26
C LEU A 41 -14.57 16.06 -1.57
N ASP A 42 -14.25 17.19 -0.96
CA ASP A 42 -14.95 18.46 -1.23
C ASP A 42 -14.69 18.94 -2.66
N VAL A 43 -13.42 18.91 -3.10
CA VAL A 43 -13.04 19.20 -4.49
C VAL A 43 -13.73 18.25 -5.47
N LYS A 44 -13.90 16.97 -5.13
CA LYS A 44 -14.66 16.02 -5.97
C LYS A 44 -16.12 16.45 -6.11
N ASN A 45 -16.75 16.88 -5.03
CA ASN A 45 -18.13 17.35 -5.04
C ASN A 45 -18.26 18.64 -5.87
N GLU A 46 -17.33 19.59 -5.73
CA GLU A 46 -17.28 20.81 -6.54
C GLU A 46 -17.07 20.50 -8.03
N LEU A 47 -16.17 19.58 -8.37
CA LEU A 47 -15.94 19.14 -9.75
C LEU A 47 -17.16 18.46 -10.36
N LEU A 48 -17.86 17.63 -9.58
CA LEU A 48 -19.11 17.00 -10.02
C LEU A 48 -20.23 18.03 -10.21
N LEU A 49 -20.34 19.02 -9.33
CA LEU A 49 -21.30 20.11 -9.46
C LEU A 49 -21.01 20.93 -10.73
N SER A 50 -19.76 21.33 -10.93
CA SER A 50 -19.31 22.01 -12.16
C SER A 50 -19.60 21.19 -13.42
N TYR A 51 -19.42 19.86 -13.36
CA TYR A 51 -19.76 18.97 -14.48
C TYR A 51 -21.26 18.98 -14.78
N LEU A 52 -22.11 18.88 -13.75
CA LEU A 52 -23.57 18.95 -13.91
C LEU A 52 -24.03 20.31 -14.44
N GLN A 53 -23.44 21.41 -13.96
CA GLN A 53 -23.77 22.76 -14.43
C GLN A 53 -23.45 22.93 -15.92
N ASN A 54 -22.29 22.47 -16.37
CA ASN A 54 -21.91 22.53 -17.79
C ASN A 54 -22.77 21.59 -18.65
N LEU A 55 -23.24 20.47 -18.10
CA LEU A 55 -24.19 19.56 -18.77
C LEU A 55 -25.56 20.23 -18.95
N VAL A 56 -26.10 20.83 -17.90
CA VAL A 56 -27.37 21.60 -17.97
C VAL A 56 -27.23 22.75 -18.97
N PHE A 57 -26.10 23.45 -19.00
CA PHE A 57 -25.85 24.51 -19.98
C PHE A 57 -25.84 23.99 -21.43
N LEU A 58 -25.26 22.82 -21.69
CA LEU A 58 -25.33 22.15 -22.98
C LEU A 58 -26.78 21.82 -23.37
N ILE A 59 -27.58 21.29 -22.43
CA ILE A 59 -29.00 21.01 -22.66
C ILE A 59 -29.75 22.30 -23.02
N LEU A 60 -29.53 23.39 -22.28
CA LEU A 60 -30.15 24.68 -22.56
C LEU A 60 -29.81 25.22 -23.95
N LEU A 61 -28.55 25.10 -24.39
CA LEU A 61 -28.18 25.50 -25.75
C LEU A 61 -28.85 24.62 -26.80
N LYS A 62 -28.91 23.30 -26.60
CA LYS A 62 -29.62 22.41 -27.53
C LYS A 62 -31.10 22.74 -27.61
N LEU A 63 -31.76 23.01 -26.48
CA LEU A 63 -33.16 23.42 -26.45
C LEU A 63 -33.37 24.79 -27.09
N ARG A 64 -32.44 25.74 -26.92
CA ARG A 64 -32.51 27.06 -27.56
C ARG A 64 -32.33 26.97 -29.08
N ASN A 65 -31.38 26.17 -29.53
CA ASN A 65 -31.14 25.93 -30.95
C ASN A 65 -32.35 25.22 -31.59
N ALA A 66 -32.98 24.27 -30.89
CA ALA A 66 -34.22 23.64 -31.34
C ALA A 66 -35.43 24.61 -31.39
N LYS A 67 -35.48 25.61 -30.51
CA LYS A 67 -36.53 26.65 -30.48
C LYS A 67 -36.36 27.71 -31.57
N ASN A 68 -35.12 27.99 -32.00
CA ASN A 68 -34.78 28.99 -33.01
C ASN A 68 -34.07 28.35 -34.21
N PRO A 69 -34.73 27.46 -34.97
CA PRO A 69 -34.09 26.74 -36.08
C PRO A 69 -33.80 27.61 -37.32
N ALA A 70 -34.15 28.91 -37.29
CA ALA A 70 -34.29 29.72 -38.49
C ALA A 70 -33.26 30.86 -38.66
N LYS A 71 -32.22 30.97 -37.81
CA LYS A 71 -31.31 32.14 -37.86
C LYS A 71 -29.80 31.90 -37.81
N ASP A 72 -29.31 30.72 -37.48
CA ASP A 72 -27.87 30.49 -37.40
C ASP A 72 -27.47 29.37 -38.36
N ASP A 73 -26.55 29.67 -39.28
CA ASP A 73 -25.86 28.67 -40.09
C ASP A 73 -25.38 27.52 -39.19
N ASP A 74 -25.52 26.27 -39.63
CA ASP A 74 -25.20 25.05 -38.86
C ASP A 74 -23.78 25.13 -38.23
N ASP A 75 -22.84 25.79 -38.93
CA ASP A 75 -21.48 26.06 -38.49
C ASP A 75 -21.35 26.98 -37.25
N SER A 76 -22.36 27.80 -36.94
CA SER A 76 -22.35 28.74 -35.82
C SER A 76 -22.88 28.11 -34.53
N ALA A 77 -23.86 27.20 -34.64
CA ALA A 77 -24.40 26.44 -33.53
C ALA A 77 -23.36 25.46 -32.98
N ASP A 78 -22.60 24.80 -33.86
CA ASP A 78 -21.54 23.87 -33.47
C ASP A 78 -20.36 24.58 -32.79
N LYS A 79 -19.97 25.78 -33.26
CA LYS A 79 -18.94 26.61 -32.61
C LYS A 79 -19.31 27.03 -31.19
N ALA A 80 -20.59 27.24 -30.90
CA ALA A 80 -21.05 27.62 -29.56
C ALA A 80 -21.07 26.42 -28.58
N THR A 81 -21.27 25.21 -29.09
CA THR A 81 -21.30 23.98 -28.26
C THR A 81 -19.92 23.40 -28.01
N GLU A 82 -18.99 23.56 -28.96
CA GLU A 82 -17.61 23.08 -28.88
C GLU A 82 -16.86 23.46 -27.58
N PRO A 83 -16.87 24.73 -27.09
CA PRO A 83 -16.15 25.09 -25.87
C PRO A 83 -16.71 24.41 -24.61
N ILE A 84 -18.01 24.12 -24.59
CA ILE A 84 -18.67 23.48 -23.45
C ILE A 84 -18.36 21.99 -23.45
N VAL A 85 -18.37 21.37 -24.62
CA VAL A 85 -17.95 19.97 -24.79
C VAL A 85 -16.49 19.81 -24.39
N ARG A 86 -15.60 20.74 -24.78
CA ARG A 86 -14.19 20.75 -24.35
C ARG A 86 -14.07 20.82 -22.81
N LYS A 87 -14.78 21.73 -22.15
CA LYS A 87 -14.81 21.83 -20.68
C LYS A 87 -15.37 20.58 -20.00
N LEU A 88 -16.40 19.95 -20.57
CA LEU A 88 -16.95 18.69 -20.07
C LEU A 88 -15.94 17.54 -20.16
N VAL A 89 -15.20 17.45 -21.27
CA VAL A 89 -14.12 16.46 -21.43
C VAL A 89 -13.00 16.74 -20.42
N GLU A 90 -12.63 18.00 -20.21
CA GLU A 90 -11.62 18.40 -19.23
C GLU A 90 -12.02 18.01 -17.79
N LEU A 91 -13.25 18.34 -17.36
CA LEU A 91 -13.78 17.95 -16.06
C LEU A 91 -13.84 16.43 -15.89
N ARG A 92 -14.19 15.70 -16.96
CA ARG A 92 -14.17 14.23 -16.95
C ARG A 92 -12.75 13.69 -16.78
N LEU A 93 -11.76 14.27 -17.43
CA LEU A 93 -10.35 13.89 -17.26
C LEU A 93 -9.88 14.14 -15.83
N PHE A 94 -10.27 15.26 -15.20
CA PHE A 94 -9.95 15.51 -13.80
C PHE A 94 -10.58 14.49 -12.86
N LEU A 95 -11.83 14.06 -13.08
CA LEU A 95 -12.46 13.02 -12.27
C LEU A 95 -11.81 11.64 -12.46
N GLU A 96 -11.56 11.23 -13.71
CA GLU A 96 -11.05 9.89 -14.01
C GLU A 96 -9.55 9.73 -13.73
N LYS A 97 -8.74 10.75 -14.05
CA LYS A 97 -7.26 10.67 -13.97
C LYS A 97 -6.69 11.45 -12.81
N GLY A 98 -7.36 12.49 -12.32
CA GLY A 98 -6.93 13.27 -11.16
C GLY A 98 -7.44 12.67 -9.86
N VAL A 99 -8.77 12.67 -9.68
CA VAL A 99 -9.42 12.31 -8.40
C VAL A 99 -9.32 10.82 -8.12
N ARG A 100 -9.69 9.95 -9.08
CA ARG A 100 -9.78 8.50 -8.86
C ARG A 100 -8.47 7.84 -8.37
N PRO A 101 -7.28 8.12 -8.94
CA PRO A 101 -6.03 7.54 -8.41
C PRO A 101 -5.63 8.07 -7.04
N LEU A 102 -6.07 9.27 -6.67
CA LEU A 102 -5.83 9.83 -5.35
C LEU A 102 -6.78 9.21 -4.31
N GLU A 103 -8.04 8.96 -4.67
CA GLU A 103 -8.98 8.19 -3.85
C GLU A 103 -8.46 6.78 -3.58
N GLU A 104 -7.90 6.10 -4.59
CA GLU A 104 -7.32 4.76 -4.39
C GLU A 104 -6.16 4.76 -3.38
N LYS A 105 -5.34 5.81 -3.37
CA LYS A 105 -4.24 5.97 -2.40
C LYS A 105 -4.74 6.33 -0.99
N LEU A 106 -5.81 7.12 -0.91
CA LEU A 106 -6.41 7.55 0.34
C LEU A 106 -7.47 6.58 0.87
N ARG A 107 -7.82 5.53 0.11
CA ARG A 107 -8.88 4.57 0.44
C ARG A 107 -8.76 4.05 1.87
N TYR A 108 -7.57 3.64 2.28
CA TYR A 108 -7.34 3.15 3.63
C TYR A 108 -7.64 4.23 4.71
N GLN A 109 -7.27 5.48 4.44
CA GLN A 109 -7.53 6.59 5.37
C GLN A 109 -9.03 6.91 5.44
N ILE A 110 -9.72 6.87 4.30
CA ILE A 110 -11.17 7.04 4.21
C ILE A 110 -11.87 5.91 4.97
N ASP A 111 -11.55 4.65 4.66
CA ASP A 111 -12.14 3.47 5.31
C ASP A 111 -11.87 3.48 6.82
N LYS A 112 -10.69 3.96 7.26
CA LYS A 112 -10.36 4.09 8.69
C LYS A 112 -11.18 5.17 9.38
N ILE A 113 -11.38 6.33 8.75
CA ILE A 113 -12.20 7.41 9.31
C ILE A 113 -13.68 7.00 9.34
N LEU A 114 -14.16 6.31 8.30
CA LEU A 114 -15.51 5.75 8.28
C LEU A 114 -15.71 4.73 9.40
N ARG A 115 -14.75 3.81 9.59
CA ARG A 115 -14.81 2.86 10.71
C ARG A 115 -14.80 3.56 12.06
N ALA A 116 -13.95 4.58 12.25
CA ALA A 116 -13.94 5.37 13.47
C ALA A 116 -15.24 6.14 13.71
N ALA A 117 -15.88 6.67 12.66
CA ALA A 117 -17.18 7.31 12.74
C ALA A 117 -18.29 6.32 13.11
N ASP A 118 -18.33 5.15 12.46
CA ASP A 118 -19.27 4.07 12.77
C ASP A 118 -19.10 3.57 14.22
N ASP A 119 -17.86 3.41 14.68
CA ASP A 119 -17.56 3.00 16.04
C ASP A 119 -17.98 4.08 17.06
N ALA A 120 -17.80 5.37 16.73
CA ALA A 120 -18.28 6.48 17.54
C ALA A 120 -19.82 6.56 17.58
N GLU A 121 -20.51 6.29 16.46
CA GLU A 121 -21.96 6.21 16.42
C GLU A 121 -22.48 5.02 17.24
N ARG A 122 -21.85 3.84 17.11
CA ARG A 122 -22.18 2.67 17.95
C ARG A 122 -21.95 2.97 19.43
N ALA A 123 -20.83 3.60 19.79
CA ALA A 123 -20.55 4.03 21.16
C ALA A 123 -21.58 5.06 21.66
N ALA A 124 -22.04 5.97 20.81
CA ALA A 124 -23.11 6.92 21.14
C ALA A 124 -24.47 6.22 21.33
N ILE A 125 -24.74 5.15 20.58
CA ILE A 125 -25.97 4.34 20.70
C ILE A 125 -25.92 3.48 21.96
N THR A 126 -24.79 2.81 22.24
CA THR A 126 -24.62 1.97 23.44
C THR A 126 -24.60 2.80 24.72
N SER A 127 -23.99 3.98 24.72
CA SER A 127 -24.06 4.92 25.85
C SER A 127 -25.46 5.50 26.05
N LYS A 128 -26.23 5.74 24.97
CA LYS A 128 -27.66 6.10 25.10
C LYS A 128 -28.51 4.93 25.60
N ALA A 129 -28.22 3.69 25.21
CA ALA A 129 -28.92 2.50 25.69
C ALA A 129 -28.63 2.22 27.18
N SER A 130 -27.37 2.33 27.63
CA SER A 130 -27.01 2.15 29.05
C SER A 130 -27.57 3.27 29.93
N SER A 131 -27.71 4.50 29.41
CA SER A 131 -28.39 5.59 30.12
C SER A 131 -29.90 5.39 30.29
N LYS A 132 -30.52 4.51 29.47
CA LYS A 132 -31.95 4.18 29.53
C LYS A 132 -32.24 3.04 30.50
N THR A 133 -31.30 2.11 30.69
CA THR A 133 -31.40 0.99 31.64
C THR A 133 -31.04 1.41 33.08
N LYS A 134 -30.23 2.45 33.30
CA LYS A 134 -29.84 2.92 34.64
C LYS A 134 -30.92 3.69 35.42
N LYS A 135 -32.19 3.64 34.99
CA LYS A 135 -33.33 4.24 35.72
C LYS A 135 -34.29 3.25 36.35
N THR A 136 -34.05 1.95 36.20
CA THR A 136 -34.83 0.91 36.88
C THR A 136 -33.92 -0.19 37.36
N ASP A 137 -33.86 -0.29 38.68
CA ASP A 137 -33.57 -1.48 39.48
C ASP A 137 -32.14 -1.66 40.01
N ASP A 138 -32.11 -1.75 41.33
CA ASP A 138 -30.99 -1.97 42.23
C ASP A 138 -31.31 -3.30 42.92
N SER A 139 -30.77 -4.41 42.43
CA SER A 139 -30.78 -5.70 43.13
C SER A 139 -29.80 -6.68 42.49
N ASP A 140 -28.96 -7.28 43.34
CA ASP A 140 -28.07 -8.41 43.11
C ASP A 140 -28.68 -9.56 42.30
N GLU A 141 -27.87 -10.26 41.49
CA GLU A 141 -27.40 -11.65 41.73
C GLU A 141 -26.92 -12.32 40.43
N SER A 142 -25.97 -13.25 40.60
CA SER A 142 -25.25 -14.04 39.61
C SER A 142 -26.11 -14.88 38.66
N GLY A 143 -25.71 -14.97 37.38
CA GLY A 143 -26.29 -15.91 36.41
C GLY A 143 -25.45 -16.05 35.14
N SER A 144 -24.52 -17.01 35.16
CA SER A 144 -23.80 -17.51 33.99
C SER A 144 -24.75 -18.20 33.00
N GLN A 145 -24.70 -17.83 31.72
CA GLN A 145 -24.89 -18.75 30.59
C GLN A 145 -24.02 -18.33 29.41
N SER A 146 -23.26 -19.32 28.96
CA SER A 146 -22.47 -19.43 27.74
C SER A 146 -23.34 -19.35 26.49
N ASP A 147 -22.85 -18.65 25.46
CA ASP A 147 -22.93 -19.16 24.09
C ASP A 147 -21.55 -18.96 23.46
N GLU A 148 -21.01 -20.09 23.02
CA GLU A 148 -19.78 -20.26 22.27
C GLU A 148 -20.05 -19.88 20.81
N ASP A 149 -19.24 -18.98 20.26
CA ASP A 149 -18.89 -18.99 18.84
C ASP A 149 -17.40 -18.58 18.77
N GLU A 150 -16.56 -19.60 18.61
CA GLU A 150 -15.14 -19.48 18.25
C GLU A 150 -15.02 -19.35 16.73
N ASP A 151 -14.41 -18.26 16.27
CA ASP A 151 -13.44 -18.25 15.16
C ASP A 151 -12.64 -16.92 15.18
N ASP A 152 -11.56 -16.98 15.97
CA ASP A 152 -10.17 -16.58 15.69
C ASP A 152 -9.88 -15.54 14.58
N GLU A 153 -9.31 -14.40 14.97
CA GLU A 153 -7.88 -14.09 14.70
C GLU A 153 -7.44 -12.84 15.51
N ASP A 154 -6.48 -13.08 16.39
CA ASP A 154 -5.99 -12.21 17.44
C ASP A 154 -5.35 -10.89 17.01
N ASP A 155 -5.56 -9.96 17.94
CA ASP A 155 -5.02 -8.63 18.17
C ASP A 155 -3.51 -8.64 18.52
N GLU A 156 -2.85 -7.49 18.41
CA GLU A 156 -1.94 -6.94 19.42
C GLU A 156 -1.10 -5.78 18.84
N SER A 157 -1.59 -4.55 19.04
CA SER A 157 -0.72 -3.45 19.46
C SER A 157 -1.48 -2.36 20.22
N ASP A 158 -1.11 -2.25 21.50
CA ASP A 158 -1.16 -1.08 22.39
C ASP A 158 -2.47 -0.78 23.13
N GLU A 159 -2.77 -1.61 24.14
CA GLU A 159 -3.63 -1.24 25.29
C GLU A 159 -2.80 -0.61 26.43
N GLU A 160 -2.25 0.59 26.23
CA GLU A 160 -1.94 1.50 27.35
C GLU A 160 -2.15 2.94 26.85
N ASP A 161 -3.39 3.43 27.00
CA ASP A 161 -3.80 4.85 27.19
C ASP A 161 -5.26 5.06 26.71
N LYS A 162 -6.25 4.54 27.47
CA LYS A 162 -7.65 4.97 27.33
C LYS A 162 -7.89 6.30 28.06
N ALA A 163 -7.18 7.34 27.63
CA ALA A 163 -7.51 8.72 27.94
C ALA A 163 -7.82 9.41 26.60
N ASP A 164 -9.11 9.64 26.35
CA ASP A 164 -9.67 10.52 25.32
C ASP A 164 -8.84 10.62 24.02
N ILE A 165 -9.04 9.65 23.13
CA ILE A 165 -8.46 9.67 21.79
C ILE A 165 -9.08 10.84 21.02
N ASP A 166 -8.46 12.01 21.09
CA ASP A 166 -8.92 13.22 20.43
C ASP A 166 -8.82 13.04 18.90
N ALA A 167 -9.97 13.05 18.23
CA ALA A 167 -10.11 12.91 16.78
C ALA A 167 -9.26 13.94 16.00
N ALA A 168 -8.81 15.03 16.65
CA ALA A 168 -7.90 16.01 16.10
C ALA A 168 -6.47 15.48 15.86
N GLN A 169 -6.03 14.43 16.54
CA GLN A 169 -4.67 13.86 16.39
C GLN A 169 -4.52 12.95 15.16
N PHE A 170 -5.64 12.52 14.57
CA PHE A 170 -5.65 11.66 13.37
C PHE A 170 -5.94 12.40 12.06
N GLN A 171 -6.08 13.72 12.11
CA GLN A 171 -6.22 14.55 10.93
C GLN A 171 -4.88 14.70 10.20
N ALA A 172 -4.90 14.65 8.87
CA ALA A 172 -3.73 14.94 8.06
C ALA A 172 -3.24 16.36 8.38
N ARG A 173 -2.00 16.51 8.84
CA ARG A 173 -1.38 17.81 9.12
C ARG A 173 -0.72 18.37 7.85
N PRO A 174 -1.38 19.24 7.05
CA PRO A 174 -0.77 19.82 5.86
C PRO A 174 0.43 20.72 6.20
N GLY A 175 0.48 21.26 7.42
CA GLY A 175 1.63 22.05 7.91
C GLY A 175 2.94 21.28 8.06
N ALA A 176 2.92 19.94 8.06
CA ALA A 176 4.13 19.12 8.03
C ALA A 176 4.82 19.11 6.65
N PHE A 177 4.10 19.52 5.59
CA PHE A 177 4.64 19.66 4.24
C PHE A 177 5.20 21.06 3.95
N VAL A 178 4.87 22.05 4.79
CA VAL A 178 5.42 23.41 4.68
C VAL A 178 6.66 23.49 5.56
N LYS A 179 7.83 23.59 4.92
CA LYS A 179 9.11 23.79 5.63
C LYS A 179 9.04 25.11 6.41
N PRO A 180 9.11 25.12 7.75
CA PRO A 180 8.95 26.35 8.51
C PRO A 180 10.13 27.28 8.23
N ALA A 181 9.86 28.44 7.66
CA ALA A 181 10.84 29.49 7.36
C ALA A 181 11.22 30.35 8.59
N SER A 182 11.03 29.85 9.82
CA SER A 182 11.29 30.64 11.03
C SER A 182 11.99 29.83 12.11
N ALA A 183 13.29 29.59 11.92
CA ALA A 183 14.20 29.32 13.03
C ALA A 183 14.54 30.60 13.84
N SER A 184 14.02 31.76 13.46
CA SER A 184 14.31 33.05 14.08
C SER A 184 13.38 33.44 15.24
N THR A 185 12.16 32.89 15.33
CA THR A 185 11.17 33.27 16.36
C THR A 185 11.34 32.54 17.69
N ALA A 186 11.91 31.33 17.71
CA ALA A 186 12.18 30.58 18.94
C ALA A 186 13.36 31.16 19.76
N VAL A 187 14.23 31.95 19.13
CA VAL A 187 15.41 32.55 19.80
C VAL A 187 15.01 33.78 20.64
N ALA A 188 13.90 34.46 20.32
CA ALA A 188 13.48 35.68 21.01
C ALA A 188 12.80 35.42 22.37
N ALA A 189 12.19 34.24 22.58
CA ALA A 189 11.47 33.93 23.81
C ALA A 189 12.38 33.47 24.98
N ALA A 190 13.60 32.98 24.69
CA ALA A 190 14.50 32.38 25.68
C ALA A 190 15.50 33.37 26.31
N GLN A 191 15.57 34.62 25.86
CA GLN A 191 16.55 35.60 26.34
C GLN A 191 16.16 36.30 27.66
N LYS A 192 15.02 36.00 28.27
CA LYS A 192 14.61 36.63 29.54
C LYS A 192 15.30 36.08 30.80
N ASP A 193 15.98 34.95 30.71
CA ASP A 193 16.54 34.27 31.90
C ASP A 193 18.07 34.37 32.04
N GLY A 194 18.78 35.11 31.16
CA GLY A 194 20.24 35.32 31.27
C GLY A 194 21.12 34.05 31.18
N ILE A 195 20.49 32.87 31.10
CA ILE A 195 21.13 31.55 31.07
C ILE A 195 21.17 31.10 29.62
N TYR A 196 22.37 31.08 29.05
CA TYR A 196 22.60 30.61 27.70
C TYR A 196 22.26 29.12 27.59
N ARG A 197 21.17 28.80 26.91
CA ARG A 197 20.81 27.43 26.52
C ARG A 197 21.25 27.20 25.07
N PRO A 198 22.26 26.35 24.82
CA PRO A 198 22.68 26.06 23.47
C PRO A 198 21.53 25.41 22.67
N PRO A 199 21.38 25.74 21.39
CA PRO A 199 20.31 25.21 20.55
C PRO A 199 20.46 23.69 20.40
N ARG A 200 19.39 22.95 20.73
CA ARG A 200 19.34 21.50 20.49
C ARG A 200 19.09 21.27 19.00
N VAL A 201 20.17 21.06 18.24
CA VAL A 201 20.09 20.75 16.80
C VAL A 201 19.63 19.30 16.66
N ALA A 202 18.51 19.06 15.96
CA ALA A 202 18.10 17.72 15.57
C ALA A 202 19.21 17.08 14.71
N PRO A 203 19.51 15.77 14.86
CA PRO A 203 20.63 15.15 14.15
C PRO A 203 20.46 15.30 12.64
N THR A 204 21.31 16.13 12.04
CA THR A 204 21.37 16.32 10.59
C THR A 204 22.04 15.08 9.99
N VAL A 205 21.28 14.30 9.22
CA VAL A 205 21.84 13.19 8.45
C VAL A 205 22.80 13.79 7.42
N MET A 206 24.09 13.49 7.59
CA MET A 206 25.11 13.88 6.61
C MET A 206 24.77 13.24 5.25
N PRO A 207 24.93 13.95 4.13
CA PRO A 207 24.80 13.34 2.81
C PRO A 207 25.96 12.38 2.59
N SER A 208 25.85 11.16 3.12
CA SER A 208 26.64 10.03 2.65
C SER A 208 26.24 9.75 1.21
N GLU A 209 27.18 9.30 0.38
CA GLU A 209 26.90 8.81 -0.96
C GLU A 209 25.63 7.98 -0.95
N ARG A 210 24.68 8.38 -1.80
CA ARG A 210 23.35 7.84 -1.90
C ARG A 210 23.45 6.32 -2.03
N LYS A 211 23.37 5.60 -0.90
CA LYS A 211 23.14 4.16 -0.92
C LYS A 211 21.82 4.01 -1.67
N GLU A 212 21.91 3.56 -2.91
CA GLU A 212 20.75 3.15 -3.69
C GLU A 212 19.90 2.29 -2.77
N LYS A 213 18.61 2.61 -2.67
CA LYS A 213 17.67 1.82 -1.86
C LYS A 213 17.83 0.38 -2.31
N THR A 214 18.58 -0.42 -1.55
CA THR A 214 18.73 -1.83 -1.83
C THR A 214 17.33 -2.38 -1.76
N THR A 215 16.78 -2.73 -2.92
CA THR A 215 15.47 -3.38 -3.01
C THR A 215 15.57 -4.55 -2.05
N LYS A 216 14.79 -4.53 -0.97
CA LYS A 216 14.84 -5.54 0.10
C LYS A 216 14.89 -6.89 -0.60
N ARG A 217 16.06 -7.55 -0.54
CA ARG A 217 16.24 -8.81 -1.23
C ARG A 217 15.15 -9.74 -0.70
N PRO A 218 14.49 -10.53 -1.57
CA PRO A 218 13.49 -11.48 -1.10
C PRO A 218 14.15 -12.31 0.02
N GLN A 219 13.44 -12.40 1.14
CA GLN A 219 13.93 -13.10 2.32
C GLN A 219 14.32 -14.52 1.91
N LYS A 220 15.60 -14.84 2.07
CA LYS A 220 16.14 -16.17 1.80
C LYS A 220 15.66 -17.14 2.88
N SER A 221 15.42 -18.39 2.52
CA SER A 221 15.15 -19.45 3.49
C SER A 221 16.45 -19.85 4.18
N ALA A 222 16.52 -19.68 5.50
CA ALA A 222 17.73 -19.94 6.29
C ALA A 222 18.23 -21.39 6.16
N THR A 223 17.32 -22.37 6.16
CA THR A 223 17.66 -23.80 6.01
C THR A 223 18.25 -24.15 4.66
N MET A 224 17.78 -23.51 3.57
CA MET A 224 18.39 -23.71 2.25
C MET A 224 19.76 -23.06 2.16
N ASP A 225 19.94 -21.88 2.78
CA ASP A 225 21.25 -21.24 2.84
C ASP A 225 22.24 -22.11 3.62
N GLU A 226 21.83 -22.67 4.78
CA GLU A 226 22.64 -23.63 5.54
C GLU A 226 22.98 -24.87 4.70
N TYR A 227 22.00 -25.50 4.04
CA TYR A 227 22.23 -26.66 3.16
C TYR A 227 23.19 -26.34 2.01
N ILE A 228 23.08 -25.15 1.41
CA ILE A 228 23.99 -24.72 0.35
C ILE A 228 25.39 -24.51 0.91
N GLU A 229 25.52 -23.92 2.10
CA GLU A 229 26.80 -23.64 2.75
C GLU A 229 27.52 -24.93 3.20
N THR A 230 26.79 -25.92 3.73
CA THR A 230 27.39 -27.15 4.29
C THR A 230 27.54 -28.28 3.29
N GLU A 231 26.50 -28.55 2.48
CA GLU A 231 26.44 -29.75 1.63
C GLU A 231 26.77 -29.48 0.16
N LEU A 232 26.31 -28.36 -0.39
CA LEU A 232 26.46 -28.07 -1.82
C LEU A 232 27.76 -27.33 -2.15
N SER A 233 28.17 -26.42 -1.27
CA SER A 233 29.37 -25.61 -1.43
C SER A 233 30.60 -26.41 -1.03
N MET A 234 31.59 -26.45 -1.90
CA MET A 234 32.92 -27.03 -1.61
C MET A 234 33.83 -26.03 -0.85
N ALA A 235 33.34 -24.83 -0.53
CA ALA A 235 34.12 -23.83 0.18
C ALA A 235 34.22 -24.19 1.67
N PRO A 236 35.40 -24.09 2.30
CA PRO A 236 35.54 -24.37 3.73
C PRO A 236 34.80 -23.32 4.57
N LEU A 237 34.04 -23.78 5.57
CA LEU A 237 33.37 -22.92 6.54
C LEU A 237 34.32 -22.53 7.68
N ALA A 238 34.25 -21.25 8.08
CA ALA A 238 35.05 -20.73 9.18
C ALA A 238 34.39 -21.07 10.53
N GLU A 239 34.78 -22.19 11.11
CA GLU A 239 34.34 -22.58 12.45
C GLU A 239 35.18 -21.88 13.54
N PRO A 240 34.54 -21.45 14.65
CA PRO A 240 35.22 -20.79 15.74
C PRO A 240 35.95 -21.83 16.59
N SER A 241 36.93 -21.38 17.37
CA SER A 241 37.55 -22.25 18.38
C SER A 241 36.52 -22.62 19.47
N ILE A 242 36.56 -23.87 19.95
CA ILE A 242 35.56 -24.54 20.80
C ILE A 242 35.25 -23.79 22.12
N GLY A 243 36.12 -22.89 22.58
CA GLY A 243 35.90 -22.09 23.78
C GLY A 243 35.41 -20.65 23.55
N THR A 244 35.40 -20.17 22.31
CA THR A 244 35.15 -18.74 22.00
C THR A 244 33.67 -18.38 21.88
N ASN A 245 32.82 -19.38 21.66
CA ASN A 245 31.38 -19.24 21.51
C ASN A 245 30.61 -19.36 22.84
N VAL A 246 31.26 -19.78 23.93
CA VAL A 246 30.63 -19.96 25.24
C VAL A 246 30.56 -18.63 25.99
N VAL A 247 29.36 -18.28 26.48
CA VAL A 247 29.09 -17.03 27.19
C VAL A 247 28.61 -17.33 28.61
N ALA A 248 28.89 -16.39 29.52
CA ALA A 248 28.42 -16.42 30.91
C ALA A 248 28.78 -17.74 31.63
N GLY A 249 30.00 -18.22 31.42
CA GLY A 249 30.54 -19.40 32.11
C GLY A 249 29.82 -20.70 31.77
N GLY A 250 29.31 -20.86 30.54
CA GLY A 250 28.64 -22.09 30.10
C GLY A 250 27.12 -22.03 30.10
N ARG A 251 26.52 -20.92 30.57
CA ARG A 251 25.05 -20.78 30.59
C ARG A 251 24.45 -20.63 29.20
N LYS A 252 25.20 -20.09 28.25
CA LYS A 252 24.75 -19.86 26.87
C LYS A 252 25.88 -20.15 25.89
N VAL A 253 25.53 -20.72 24.74
CA VAL A 253 26.43 -20.88 23.60
C VAL A 253 25.89 -20.00 22.47
N LYS A 254 26.75 -19.14 21.90
CA LYS A 254 26.38 -18.23 20.80
C LYS A 254 26.08 -19.02 19.54
N THR A 255 25.00 -18.65 18.85
CA THR A 255 24.69 -19.18 17.51
C THR A 255 25.61 -18.59 16.45
N ALA A 256 25.62 -19.19 15.25
CA ALA A 256 26.26 -18.58 14.08
C ALA A 256 25.70 -17.18 13.77
N ALA A 257 24.40 -16.95 13.96
CA ALA A 257 23.79 -15.63 13.75
C ALA A 257 24.25 -14.60 14.79
N ASP A 258 24.28 -14.98 16.08
CA ASP A 258 24.73 -14.08 17.15
C ASP A 258 26.22 -13.73 17.02
N ARG A 259 27.03 -14.68 16.53
CA ARG A 259 28.44 -14.46 16.22
C ARG A 259 28.61 -13.39 15.14
N LYS A 260 27.87 -13.50 14.03
CA LYS A 260 27.90 -12.49 12.95
C LYS A 260 27.54 -11.09 13.46
N VAL A 261 26.55 -10.96 14.35
CA VAL A 261 26.16 -9.66 14.93
C VAL A 261 27.26 -9.08 15.84
N GLU A 262 27.93 -9.92 16.62
CA GLU A 262 29.07 -9.49 17.46
C GLU A 262 30.29 -9.10 16.63
N ASP A 263 30.57 -9.84 15.55
CA ASP A 263 31.63 -9.53 14.60
C ASP A 263 31.35 -8.21 13.88
N GLU A 264 30.12 -7.96 13.42
CA GLU A 264 29.70 -6.67 12.84
C GLU A 264 29.85 -5.51 13.84
N ARG A 265 29.49 -5.73 15.11
CA ARG A 265 29.69 -4.72 16.17
C ARG A 265 31.18 -4.44 16.37
N ARG A 266 32.00 -5.49 16.40
CA ARG A 266 33.45 -5.39 16.57
C ARG A 266 34.09 -4.65 15.40
N GLU A 267 33.74 -5.02 14.17
CA GLU A 267 34.19 -4.35 12.96
C GLU A 267 33.86 -2.86 12.99
N TYR A 268 32.66 -2.49 13.44
CA TYR A 268 32.30 -1.09 13.61
C TYR A 268 33.13 -0.38 14.70
N GLU A 269 33.33 -1.02 15.85
CA GLU A 269 34.14 -0.44 16.93
C GLU A 269 35.61 -0.27 16.49
N GLU A 270 36.14 -1.20 15.69
CA GLU A 270 37.49 -1.16 15.13
C GLU A 270 37.62 -0.14 13.96
N SER A 271 36.60 -0.01 13.11
CA SER A 271 36.63 0.95 11.99
C SER A 271 36.48 2.39 12.46
N ASN A 272 35.64 2.62 13.47
CA ASN A 272 35.31 3.95 13.96
C ASN A 272 36.10 4.31 15.23
N PHE A 273 36.86 3.37 15.80
CA PHE A 273 37.64 3.53 17.02
C PHE A 273 36.84 4.09 18.21
N VAL A 274 35.53 3.79 18.26
CA VAL A 274 34.62 4.24 19.32
C VAL A 274 33.80 3.05 19.81
N ARG A 275 33.81 2.83 21.13
CA ARG A 275 33.02 1.78 21.81
C ARG A 275 31.53 2.08 21.72
N LEU A 276 30.70 1.09 21.37
CA LEU A 276 29.26 1.24 21.52
C LEU A 276 28.86 1.18 22.99
N PRO A 277 27.87 1.99 23.43
CA PRO A 277 27.29 1.83 24.74
C PRO A 277 26.60 0.47 24.84
N THR A 278 26.51 -0.06 26.06
CA THR A 278 25.72 -1.27 26.32
C THR A 278 24.27 -1.05 25.89
N GLN A 279 23.63 -2.11 25.38
CA GLN A 279 22.25 -2.05 24.92
C GLN A 279 21.33 -1.37 25.95
N SER A 280 20.50 -0.44 25.48
CA SER A 280 19.53 0.27 26.31
C SER A 280 18.46 -0.68 26.87
N LYS A 281 17.80 -0.28 27.96
CA LYS A 281 16.68 -1.05 28.54
C LYS A 281 15.59 -1.35 27.49
N LYS A 282 15.31 -0.40 26.61
CA LYS A 282 14.36 -0.54 25.49
C LYS A 282 14.80 -1.59 24.48
N GLN A 283 16.09 -1.60 24.11
CA GLN A 283 16.62 -2.59 23.17
C GLN A 283 16.61 -3.99 23.77
N LYS A 284 17.00 -4.14 25.05
CA LYS A 284 16.94 -5.41 25.77
C LYS A 284 15.52 -5.95 25.89
N ALA A 285 14.55 -5.08 26.19
CA ALA A 285 13.13 -5.45 26.24
C ALA A 285 12.62 -5.92 24.87
N LYS A 286 13.00 -5.21 23.79
CA LYS A 286 12.64 -5.60 22.43
C LYS A 286 13.27 -6.93 22.01
N GLU A 287 14.53 -7.16 22.35
CA GLU A 287 15.23 -8.43 22.08
C GLU A 287 14.60 -9.59 22.86
N ALA A 288 14.26 -9.38 24.14
CA ALA A 288 13.56 -10.37 24.96
C ALA A 288 12.15 -10.66 24.43
N ALA A 289 11.40 -9.64 24.02
CA ALA A 289 10.08 -9.81 23.41
C ALA A 289 10.15 -10.55 22.06
N ALA A 290 11.15 -10.25 21.23
CA ALA A 290 11.38 -10.95 19.97
C ALA A 290 11.73 -12.43 20.20
N ALA A 291 12.58 -12.71 21.19
CA ALA A 291 12.92 -14.08 21.56
C ALA A 291 11.71 -14.84 22.14
N GLY A 292 10.85 -14.17 22.92
CA GLY A 292 9.64 -14.78 23.48
C GLY A 292 8.53 -15.04 22.47
N ARG A 293 8.39 -14.17 21.44
CA ARG A 293 7.41 -14.34 20.35
C ARG A 293 7.90 -15.28 19.25
N SER A 294 9.22 -15.52 19.18
CA SER A 294 9.76 -16.46 18.20
C SER A 294 9.63 -17.90 18.70
N GLY A 295 9.08 -18.80 17.88
CA GLY A 295 9.19 -20.26 18.07
C GLY A 295 10.62 -20.79 17.87
N ARG A 296 11.64 -19.93 17.98
CA ARG A 296 13.05 -20.27 17.82
C ARG A 296 13.58 -20.73 19.17
N MET A 297 14.11 -21.95 19.22
CA MET A 297 14.75 -22.49 20.41
C MET A 297 16.25 -22.66 20.18
N GLN A 298 17.04 -22.35 21.20
CA GLN A 298 18.49 -22.41 21.14
C GLN A 298 18.99 -23.62 21.91
N PHE A 299 19.63 -24.55 21.21
CA PHE A 299 20.15 -25.76 21.83
C PHE A 299 21.54 -26.10 21.28
N GLY A 300 22.51 -26.33 22.18
CA GLY A 300 23.85 -26.79 21.79
C GLY A 300 24.71 -25.80 21.00
N GLY A 301 24.29 -24.55 20.82
CA GLY A 301 24.97 -23.61 19.91
C GLY A 301 24.36 -23.55 18.51
N GLU A 302 23.38 -24.41 18.25
CA GLU A 302 22.58 -24.46 17.03
C GLU A 302 21.18 -23.87 17.26
N GLU A 303 20.63 -23.29 16.20
CA GLU A 303 19.30 -22.72 16.19
C GLU A 303 18.30 -23.75 15.67
N TRP A 304 17.29 -24.04 16.48
CA TRP A 304 16.15 -24.84 16.07
C TRP A 304 14.98 -23.91 15.80
N ARG A 305 14.48 -23.97 14.56
CA ARG A 305 13.36 -23.15 14.10
C ARG A 305 12.10 -24.00 14.04
N ASP A 306 10.95 -23.34 14.18
CA ASP A 306 9.67 -23.96 13.90
C ASP A 306 9.50 -24.26 12.40
N LEU A 307 8.75 -25.32 12.08
CA LEU A 307 8.60 -25.88 10.74
C LEU A 307 7.51 -25.19 9.90
N GLY A 308 6.72 -24.27 10.44
CA GLY A 308 5.64 -23.60 9.69
C GLY A 308 6.14 -22.70 8.55
N ASP A 309 6.35 -21.42 8.85
CA ASP A 309 6.71 -20.40 7.86
C ASP A 309 8.00 -20.68 7.09
N GLY A 310 8.93 -21.43 7.70
CA GLY A 310 10.19 -21.82 7.08
C GLY A 310 9.98 -22.76 5.90
N VAL A 311 9.14 -23.79 6.08
CA VAL A 311 8.90 -24.83 5.06
C VAL A 311 8.05 -24.29 3.92
N ASP A 312 7.03 -23.47 4.20
CA ASP A 312 6.22 -22.84 3.16
C ASP A 312 7.04 -21.91 2.27
N ARG A 313 8.03 -21.23 2.85
CA ARG A 313 8.98 -20.40 2.08
C ARG A 313 9.88 -21.25 1.20
N ILE A 314 10.36 -22.40 1.69
CA ILE A 314 11.11 -23.37 0.87
C ILE A 314 10.23 -23.83 -0.29
N ASN A 315 8.99 -24.26 -0.01
CA ASN A 315 8.03 -24.68 -1.02
C ASN A 315 7.79 -23.57 -2.06
N ARG A 316 7.69 -22.31 -1.65
CA ARG A 316 7.52 -21.18 -2.57
C ARG A 316 8.77 -20.88 -3.41
N LEU A 317 9.97 -21.07 -2.85
CA LEU A 317 11.24 -20.85 -3.55
C LEU A 317 11.58 -22.00 -4.49
N THR A 318 11.27 -23.24 -4.10
CA THR A 318 11.47 -24.44 -4.90
C THR A 318 10.34 -24.69 -5.90
N ALA A 319 9.14 -24.13 -5.64
CA ALA A 319 8.06 -24.10 -6.60
C ALA A 319 8.58 -23.45 -7.88
N LYS A 320 8.70 -24.30 -8.90
CA LYS A 320 9.14 -23.91 -10.24
C LYS A 320 8.31 -22.70 -10.65
N LYS A 321 8.96 -21.67 -11.19
CA LYS A 321 8.30 -20.46 -11.73
C LYS A 321 7.30 -20.85 -12.83
N GLU A 322 6.11 -21.31 -12.45
CA GLU A 322 4.97 -21.66 -13.31
C GLU A 322 4.23 -20.40 -13.81
N GLY A 323 4.81 -19.22 -13.60
CA GLY A 323 4.29 -17.96 -14.10
C GLY A 323 4.42 -17.78 -15.61
N ALA A 324 5.22 -18.59 -16.30
CA ALA A 324 5.20 -18.62 -17.76
C ALA A 324 4.16 -19.65 -18.20
N LYS A 325 2.93 -19.20 -18.47
CA LYS A 325 1.94 -19.97 -19.23
C LYS A 325 2.01 -19.52 -20.69
N GLY A 326 2.01 -20.46 -21.63
CA GLY A 326 2.00 -20.20 -23.08
C GLY A 326 3.29 -20.55 -23.83
N ALA A 327 3.35 -20.19 -25.11
CA ALA A 327 4.42 -20.59 -26.04
C ALA A 327 5.83 -20.20 -25.58
N LYS A 328 5.98 -19.10 -24.83
CA LYS A 328 7.27 -18.69 -24.23
C LYS A 328 7.77 -19.70 -23.19
N ALA A 329 6.87 -20.30 -22.41
CA ALA A 329 7.22 -21.32 -21.44
C ALA A 329 7.66 -22.62 -22.11
N LEU A 330 7.00 -23.02 -23.20
CA LEU A 330 7.41 -24.16 -24.01
C LEU A 330 8.76 -23.93 -24.67
N LEU A 331 9.01 -22.71 -25.17
CA LEU A 331 10.28 -22.33 -25.77
C LEU A 331 11.41 -22.27 -24.73
N ASP A 332 11.16 -21.71 -23.56
CA ASP A 332 12.13 -21.69 -22.45
C ASP A 332 12.39 -23.09 -21.89
N LYS A 333 11.35 -23.94 -21.83
CA LYS A 333 11.48 -25.36 -21.44
C LYS A 333 12.24 -26.14 -22.50
N SER A 334 12.06 -25.83 -23.79
CA SER A 334 12.83 -26.43 -24.88
C SER A 334 14.28 -25.97 -24.89
N ARG A 335 14.54 -24.67 -24.62
CA ARG A 335 15.89 -24.10 -24.52
C ARG A 335 16.65 -24.61 -23.31
N LYS A 336 15.97 -24.81 -22.17
CA LYS A 336 16.57 -25.45 -20.98
C LYS A 336 16.76 -26.96 -21.14
N ARG A 337 16.12 -27.58 -22.13
CA ARG A 337 16.25 -29.00 -22.50
C ARG A 337 17.21 -29.23 -23.67
N THR A 338 18.15 -28.33 -23.92
CA THR A 338 19.17 -28.57 -24.96
C THR A 338 20.35 -29.30 -24.30
N HIS A 339 20.42 -30.60 -24.56
CA HIS A 339 21.51 -31.51 -24.21
C HIS A 339 21.40 -32.26 -22.87
N ASP A 340 20.22 -32.83 -22.59
CA ASP A 340 20.18 -34.09 -21.84
C ASP A 340 20.42 -35.22 -22.85
N THR A 341 21.67 -35.65 -23.00
CA THR A 341 22.03 -36.97 -23.55
C THR A 341 21.77 -38.06 -22.51
N THR A 342 20.62 -38.01 -21.84
CA THR A 342 20.08 -39.21 -21.22
C THR A 342 19.60 -40.07 -22.37
N ASP A 343 20.39 -41.11 -22.67
CA ASP A 343 19.97 -42.27 -23.44
C ASP A 343 18.66 -42.77 -22.79
N GLY A 344 17.53 -42.27 -23.30
CA GLY A 344 16.20 -42.70 -22.91
C GLY A 344 16.09 -44.20 -23.20
N PRO A 345 15.19 -44.92 -22.49
CA PRO A 345 15.18 -46.37 -22.48
C PRO A 345 15.15 -46.90 -23.91
N ARG A 346 16.22 -47.62 -24.29
CA ARG A 346 16.31 -48.41 -25.51
C ARG A 346 15.23 -49.50 -25.46
N GLY A 347 13.99 -49.14 -25.76
CA GLY A 347 12.84 -50.02 -25.64
C GLY A 347 11.61 -49.35 -26.22
N SER A 348 11.16 -49.89 -27.35
CA SER A 348 9.99 -49.52 -28.16
C SER A 348 10.17 -48.32 -29.11
N GLY A 349 10.34 -48.64 -30.39
CA GLY A 349 10.43 -47.69 -31.51
C GLY A 349 9.12 -46.96 -31.75
N ALA A 350 8.94 -45.82 -31.07
CA ALA A 350 7.86 -44.87 -31.33
C ALA A 350 8.25 -43.41 -31.01
N GLY A 351 9.54 -43.07 -31.13
CA GLY A 351 9.97 -41.67 -31.24
C GLY A 351 10.03 -41.28 -32.72
N PRO A 352 9.75 -40.03 -33.13
CA PRO A 352 9.72 -39.65 -34.54
C PRO A 352 11.11 -39.85 -35.14
N GLU A 353 11.25 -40.97 -35.85
CA GLU A 353 12.46 -41.41 -36.48
C GLU A 353 12.99 -40.29 -37.37
N MET A 354 14.31 -40.22 -37.50
CA MET A 354 14.96 -39.18 -38.30
C MET A 354 14.38 -39.10 -39.73
N GLY A 355 13.85 -40.22 -40.24
CA GLY A 355 13.10 -40.31 -41.50
C GLY A 355 11.76 -39.56 -41.52
N GLU A 356 10.96 -39.58 -40.46
CA GLU A 356 9.70 -38.81 -40.40
C GLU A 356 9.96 -37.30 -40.40
N ARG A 357 11.04 -36.87 -39.73
CA ARG A 357 11.46 -35.46 -39.71
C ARG A 357 11.89 -35.00 -41.10
N PHE A 358 12.58 -35.87 -41.84
CA PHE A 358 12.96 -35.64 -43.22
C PHE A 358 11.74 -35.55 -44.14
N GLN A 359 10.79 -36.49 -44.03
CA GLN A 359 9.54 -36.47 -44.80
C GLN A 359 8.68 -35.24 -44.52
N LYS A 360 8.57 -34.81 -43.25
CA LYS A 360 7.87 -33.58 -42.88
C LYS A 360 8.55 -32.35 -43.49
N ARG A 361 9.88 -32.31 -43.54
CA ARG A 361 10.63 -31.21 -44.17
C ARG A 361 10.47 -31.22 -45.69
N LEU A 362 10.47 -32.39 -46.32
CA LEU A 362 10.18 -32.57 -47.75
C LEU A 362 8.77 -32.08 -48.09
N LYS A 363 7.77 -32.47 -47.30
CA LYS A 363 6.38 -32.03 -47.48
C LYS A 363 6.20 -30.52 -47.35
N VAL A 364 6.92 -29.87 -46.43
CA VAL A 364 6.89 -28.40 -46.27
C VAL A 364 7.59 -27.72 -47.44
N LEU A 365 8.63 -28.33 -48.00
CA LEU A 365 9.38 -27.82 -49.15
C LEU A 365 8.56 -27.96 -50.45
N GLU A 366 7.88 -29.08 -50.64
CA GLU A 366 6.93 -29.31 -51.75
C GLU A 366 5.68 -28.43 -51.65
N ALA A 367 5.18 -28.17 -50.43
CA ALA A 367 3.97 -27.37 -50.24
C ALA A 367 4.11 -25.90 -50.64
N GLY A 368 5.36 -25.39 -50.84
CA GLY A 368 5.63 -24.01 -51.22
C GLY A 368 5.19 -22.97 -50.18
N ARG A 369 5.68 -21.73 -50.30
CA ARG A 369 5.20 -20.63 -49.43
C ARG A 369 3.79 -20.22 -49.85
N ARG A 370 2.78 -20.53 -49.02
CA ARG A 370 1.37 -20.17 -49.29
C ARG A 370 1.08 -18.68 -49.23
N ASP A 371 1.83 -17.90 -48.45
CA ASP A 371 1.63 -16.45 -48.35
C ASP A 371 2.92 -15.68 -48.61
N ARG A 372 2.91 -14.84 -49.66
CA ARG A 372 3.83 -13.70 -49.76
C ARG A 372 3.21 -12.59 -48.92
N GLY A 373 3.78 -12.36 -47.74
CA GLY A 373 3.31 -11.39 -46.76
C GLY A 373 2.80 -10.10 -47.41
N GLY A 374 1.52 -9.79 -47.13
CA GLY A 374 0.92 -8.54 -47.54
C GLY A 374 1.73 -7.37 -47.00
N ARG A 375 2.08 -6.43 -47.89
CA ARG A 375 2.71 -5.16 -47.51
C ARG A 375 1.78 -4.44 -46.54
N ARG A 376 2.24 -4.25 -45.31
CA ARG A 376 1.85 -3.15 -44.44
C ARG A 376 3.12 -2.52 -43.90
#